data_AF-A0A419DXX4-F1
#
_entry.id   AF-A0A419DXX4-F1
#
_cell.length_a   1.000
_cell.length_b   1.000
_cell.length_c   1.000
_cell.angle_alpha   90.00
_cell.angle_beta   90.00
_cell.angle_gamma   90.00
#
_symmetry.space_group_name_H-M   'P 1'
#
loop_
_entity.id
_entity.type
_entity.pdbx_description
1 polymer ?
#
loop_
_entity_poly.entity_id
_entity_poly.type
_entity_poly.pdbx_seq_one_letter_code
_entity_poly.pdbx_strand_id
1 'polypeptide(L)'
;MRLTKFLTVVSFITVLSLVYVYQQTEIFRLAYLGQNNQNKFQELLDKNTILRYNINKEVSLINIDSKLSRFSDFQIPDTCKFVRVSSNSIENTRVPQAGSKKNVFAQIFSVKRQAEARTINSLPGRIDTASDFKY
;
A
#
# COMPACT_ATOMS: atom_id res chain seq x y z
N MET A 1 -3.06 -42.31 49.48
CA MET A 1 -3.94 -41.48 48.61
C MET A 1 -3.84 -39.96 48.83
N ARG A 2 -3.43 -39.45 50.00
CA ARG A 2 -3.30 -37.98 50.21
C ARG A 2 -2.04 -37.37 49.56
N LEU A 3 -0.94 -38.11 49.56
CA LEU A 3 0.34 -37.65 48.99
C LEU A 3 0.28 -37.47 47.47
N THR A 4 -0.34 -38.40 46.75
CA THR A 4 -0.50 -38.32 45.29
C THR A 4 -1.36 -37.13 44.89
N LYS A 5 -2.45 -36.85 45.61
CA LYS A 5 -3.29 -35.66 45.38
C LYS A 5 -2.50 -34.35 45.57
N PHE A 6 -1.67 -34.28 46.60
CA PHE A 6 -0.81 -33.11 46.84
C PHE A 6 0.21 -32.94 45.70
N LEU A 7 0.87 -34.02 45.28
CA LEU A 7 1.85 -34.00 44.20
C LEU A 7 1.23 -33.55 42.87
N THR A 8 0.01 -34.00 42.57
CA THR A 8 -0.74 -33.59 41.37
C THR A 8 -1.08 -32.10 41.41
N VAL A 9 -1.52 -31.57 42.56
CA VAL A 9 -1.85 -30.14 42.69
C VAL A 9 -0.61 -29.28 42.51
N VAL A 10 0.51 -29.63 43.16
CA VAL A 10 1.77 -28.89 43.00
C VAL A 10 2.25 -28.91 41.56
N SER A 11 2.22 -30.08 40.90
CA SER A 11 2.58 -30.20 39.48
C SER A 11 1.70 -29.33 38.59
N PHE A 12 0.38 -29.29 38.85
CA PHE A 12 -0.54 -28.46 38.08
C PHE A 12 -0.25 -26.97 38.24
N ILE A 13 0.02 -26.52 39.48
CA ILE A 13 0.41 -25.14 39.76
C ILE A 13 1.71 -24.79 39.03
N THR A 14 2.71 -25.68 39.05
CA THR A 14 3.97 -25.46 38.33
C THR A 14 3.77 -25.32 36.83
N VAL A 15 2.95 -26.20 36.22
CA VAL A 15 2.63 -26.11 34.78
C VAL A 15 1.90 -24.81 34.47
N LEU A 16 0.91 -24.41 35.28
CA LEU A 16 0.21 -23.14 35.10
C LEU A 16 1.16 -21.94 35.19
N SER A 17 2.09 -21.94 36.15
CA SER A 17 3.11 -20.89 36.27
C SER A 17 4.02 -20.82 35.02
N LEU A 18 4.44 -21.96 34.47
CA LEU A 18 5.24 -21.97 33.23
C LEU A 18 4.44 -21.41 32.05
N VAL A 19 3.18 -21.84 31.88
CA VAL A 19 2.31 -21.36 30.79
C VAL A 19 2.08 -19.85 30.91
N TYR A 20 1.88 -19.35 32.13
CA TYR A 20 1.67 -17.93 32.38
C TYR A 20 2.87 -17.08 31.94
N VAL A 21 4.08 -17.48 32.34
CA VAL A 21 5.31 -16.77 31.93
C VAL A 21 5.53 -16.86 30.43
N TYR A 22 5.23 -18.01 29.82
CA TYR A 22 5.30 -18.19 28.37
C TYR A 22 4.38 -17.21 27.62
N GLN A 23 3.12 -17.10 28.05
CA GLN A 23 2.15 -16.17 27.46
C GLN A 23 2.59 -14.72 27.59
N GLN A 24 3.09 -14.30 28.76
CA GLN A 24 3.63 -12.95 28.94
C GLN A 24 4.79 -12.66 27.96
N THR A 25 5.69 -13.63 27.78
CA THR A 25 6.83 -13.51 26.87
C THR A 25 6.38 -13.39 25.42
N GLU A 26 5.36 -14.15 25.03
CA GLU A 26 4.83 -14.15 23.67
C GLU A 26 4.14 -12.82 23.33
N ILE A 27 3.36 -12.26 24.26
CA ILE A 27 2.75 -10.93 24.12
C ILE A 27 3.82 -9.86 23.90
N PHE A 28 4.90 -9.89 24.69
CA PHE A 28 6.00 -8.95 24.54
C PHE A 28 6.70 -9.10 23.18
N ARG A 29 6.93 -10.34 22.74
CA ARG A 29 7.52 -10.63 21.43
C ARG A 29 6.64 -10.13 20.28
N LEU A 30 5.33 -10.34 20.37
CA LEU A 30 4.35 -9.85 19.39
C LEU A 30 4.32 -8.32 19.33
N ALA A 31 4.35 -7.65 20.49
CA ALA A 31 4.42 -6.20 20.58
C ALA A 31 5.70 -5.65 19.92
N TYR A 32 6.86 -6.27 20.20
CA TYR A 32 8.14 -5.88 19.62
C TYR A 32 8.17 -6.05 18.10
N LEU A 33 7.64 -7.16 17.59
CA LEU A 33 7.54 -7.42 16.17
C LEU A 33 6.59 -6.43 15.47
N GLY A 34 5.48 -6.09 16.12
CA GLY A 34 4.56 -5.05 15.68
C GLY A 34 5.24 -3.68 15.59
N GLN A 35 5.99 -3.29 16.63
CA GLN A 35 6.71 -2.02 16.67
C GLN A 35 7.78 -1.92 15.58
N ASN A 36 8.55 -2.98 15.34
CA ASN A 36 9.55 -3.00 14.28
C ASN A 36 8.91 -2.81 12.89
N ASN A 37 7.76 -3.44 12.65
CA ASN A 37 7.03 -3.25 11.40
C ASN A 37 6.47 -1.82 11.28
N GLN A 38 5.93 -1.25 12.35
CA GLN A 38 5.47 0.15 12.37
C GLN A 38 6.61 1.13 12.05
N ASN A 39 7.80 0.93 12.62
CA ASN A 39 8.97 1.75 12.33
C ASN A 39 9.35 1.68 10.84
N LYS A 40 9.35 0.48 10.24
CA LYS A 40 9.61 0.32 8.80
C LYS A 40 8.56 1.01 7.93
N PHE A 41 7.29 0.96 8.32
CA PHE A 41 6.23 1.68 7.60
C PHE A 41 6.39 3.20 7.69
N GLN A 42 6.74 3.71 8.87
CA GLN A 42 7.03 5.14 9.06
C GLN A 42 8.24 5.58 8.21
N GLU A 43 9.30 4.79 8.19
CA GLU A 43 10.48 5.08 7.36
C GLU A 43 10.13 5.10 5.86
N LEU A 44 9.30 4.17 5.39
CA LEU A 44 8.84 4.15 4.01
C LEU A 44 7.93 5.35 3.68
N LEU A 45 7.05 5.75 4.60
CA LEU A 45 6.20 6.92 4.45
C LEU A 45 7.02 8.21 4.40
N ASP A 46 8.02 8.35 5.26
CA ASP A 46 8.91 9.50 5.29
C ASP A 46 9.71 9.60 3.99
N LYS A 47 10.31 8.48 3.54
CA LYS A 47 10.98 8.40 2.23
C LYS A 47 10.05 8.75 1.07
N ASN A 48 8.80 8.29 1.09
CA ASN A 48 7.83 8.63 0.05
C ASN A 48 7.49 10.12 0.07
N THR A 49 7.33 10.70 1.26
CA THR A 49 7.04 12.12 1.45
C THR A 49 8.18 12.98 0.95
N ILE A 50 9.43 12.64 1.30
CA ILE A 50 10.64 13.29 0.80
C ILE A 50 10.72 13.17 -0.73
N LEU A 51 10.46 11.98 -1.29
CA LEU A 51 10.51 11.79 -2.73
C LEU A 51 9.45 12.62 -3.46
N ARG A 52 8.21 12.66 -2.94
CA ARG A 52 7.14 13.52 -3.47
C ARG A 52 7.51 15.00 -3.39
N TYR A 53 8.08 15.42 -2.27
CA TYR A 53 8.56 16.79 -2.11
C TYR A 53 9.66 17.11 -3.13
N ASN A 54 10.63 16.22 -3.30
CA ASN A 54 11.72 16.39 -4.27
C ASN A 54 11.19 16.43 -5.71
N ILE A 55 10.27 15.54 -6.07
CA ILE A 55 9.61 15.57 -7.38
C ILE A 55 8.87 16.90 -7.55
N ASN A 56 8.04 17.32 -6.59
CA ASN A 56 7.32 18.58 -6.70
C ASN A 56 8.27 19.78 -6.78
N LYS A 57 9.41 19.74 -6.11
CA LYS A 57 10.44 20.78 -6.16
C LYS A 57 11.15 20.81 -7.52
N GLU A 58 11.55 19.66 -8.04
CA GLU A 58 12.24 19.55 -9.34
C GLU A 58 11.29 19.77 -10.53
N VAL A 59 10.01 19.40 -10.39
CA VAL A 59 8.95 19.63 -11.37
C VAL A 59 8.34 21.03 -11.22
N SER A 60 8.60 21.74 -10.12
CA SER A 60 8.10 23.12 -9.95
C SER A 60 8.61 23.99 -11.09
N LEU A 61 7.68 24.67 -11.76
CA LEU A 61 7.96 25.51 -12.93
C LEU A 61 9.09 26.51 -12.66
N ILE A 62 9.22 26.99 -11.42
CA ILE A 62 10.25 27.94 -10.98
C ILE A 62 11.66 27.32 -11.07
N ASN A 63 11.81 26.05 -10.72
CA ASN A 63 13.10 25.37 -10.76
C ASN A 63 13.44 24.90 -12.18
N ILE A 64 12.44 24.57 -12.99
CA ILE A 64 12.59 24.29 -14.42
C ILE A 64 12.98 25.57 -15.17
N ASP A 65 12.32 26.69 -14.91
CA ASP A 65 12.59 27.98 -15.55
C ASP A 65 13.98 28.51 -15.19
N SER A 66 14.40 28.38 -13.92
CA SER A 66 15.77 28.74 -13.51
C SER A 66 16.84 27.80 -14.08
N LYS A 67 16.54 26.52 -14.33
CA LYS A 67 17.45 25.60 -15.04
C LYS A 67 17.45 25.85 -16.55
N LEU A 68 16.30 26.15 -17.15
CA LEU A 68 16.12 26.36 -18.58
C LEU A 68 16.68 27.71 -19.03
N SER A 69 16.57 28.76 -18.22
CA SER A 69 17.21 30.06 -18.46
C SER A 69 18.73 30.00 -18.49
N ARG A 70 19.37 28.98 -17.88
CA ARG A 70 20.81 28.71 -18.07
C ARG A 70 21.15 28.09 -19.43
N PHE A 71 20.17 27.54 -20.13
CA PHE A 71 20.30 27.04 -21.49
C PHE A 71 19.74 28.04 -22.50
N SER A 72 20.00 29.34 -22.29
CA SER A 72 19.54 30.43 -23.18
C SER A 72 19.96 30.27 -24.64
N ASP A 73 20.98 29.45 -24.91
CA ASP A 73 21.48 29.15 -26.26
C ASP A 73 20.75 27.95 -26.92
N PHE A 74 19.81 27.31 -26.22
CA PHE A 74 19.04 26.18 -26.75
C PHE A 74 17.88 26.67 -27.63
N GLN A 75 18.11 26.73 -28.95
CA GLN A 75 17.03 26.95 -29.92
C GLN A 75 16.18 25.67 -30.04
N ILE A 76 14.89 25.77 -29.68
CA ILE A 76 13.93 24.72 -29.98
C ILE A 76 13.78 24.65 -31.51
N PRO A 77 14.06 23.50 -32.14
CA PRO A 77 13.87 23.36 -33.59
C PRO A 77 12.39 23.48 -33.94
N ASP A 78 12.06 24.25 -34.99
CA ASP A 78 10.67 24.46 -35.47
C ASP A 78 9.96 23.17 -35.91
N THR A 79 10.68 22.05 -35.99
CA THR A 79 10.19 20.74 -36.43
C THR A 79 10.06 19.76 -35.27
N CYS A 80 9.29 20.13 -34.25
CA CYS A 80 8.89 19.18 -33.20
C CYS A 80 7.78 18.25 -33.71
N LYS A 81 8.16 17.02 -34.12
CA LYS A 81 7.19 15.96 -34.47
C LYS A 81 6.83 15.15 -33.24
N PHE A 82 5.63 15.37 -32.70
CA PHE A 82 5.08 14.53 -31.64
C PHE A 82 4.70 13.16 -32.20
N VAL A 83 5.53 12.14 -31.95
CA VAL A 83 5.17 10.75 -32.26
C VAL A 83 4.44 10.17 -31.06
N ARG A 84 3.12 9.96 -31.23
CA ARG A 84 2.31 9.23 -30.25
C ARG A 84 2.71 7.76 -30.29
N VAL A 85 3.50 7.31 -29.32
CA VAL A 85 3.79 5.90 -29.13
C VAL A 85 2.54 5.24 -28.55
N SER A 86 1.77 4.58 -29.39
CA SER A 86 0.72 3.66 -28.94
C SER A 86 1.40 2.53 -28.17
N SER A 87 1.18 2.49 -26.86
CA SER A 87 1.54 1.33 -26.04
C SER A 87 0.67 0.16 -26.51
N ASN A 88 1.22 -0.64 -27.42
CA ASN A 88 0.68 -1.95 -27.69
C ASN A 88 0.91 -2.76 -26.42
N SER A 89 -0.11 -2.80 -25.57
CA SER A 89 -0.22 -3.74 -24.47
C SER A 89 -0.11 -5.15 -25.06
N ILE A 90 1.11 -5.68 -25.10
CA ILE A 90 1.37 -7.11 -25.23
C ILE A 90 0.92 -7.71 -23.90
N GLU A 91 -0.38 -7.90 -23.81
CA GLU A 91 -1.00 -8.91 -22.98
C GLU A 91 -0.47 -10.26 -23.47
N ASN A 92 0.65 -10.73 -22.92
CA ASN A 92 1.08 -12.13 -23.00
C ASN A 92 2.35 -12.36 -22.15
N THR A 93 2.15 -12.53 -20.85
CA THR A 93 2.92 -13.53 -20.09
C THR A 93 1.96 -14.24 -19.14
N ARG A 94 1.27 -15.26 -19.68
CA ARG A 94 0.66 -16.32 -18.89
C ARG A 94 1.79 -17.08 -18.21
N VAL A 95 1.90 -16.97 -16.88
CA VAL A 95 2.72 -17.88 -16.08
C VAL A 95 2.06 -19.27 -16.11
N PRO A 96 2.81 -20.36 -16.35
CA PRO A 96 2.25 -21.68 -16.52
C PRO A 96 1.62 -22.20 -15.21
N GLN A 97 0.36 -22.59 -15.33
CA GLN A 97 -0.34 -23.46 -14.40
C GLN A 97 0.35 -24.82 -14.38
N ALA A 98 1.07 -25.13 -13.30
CA ALA A 98 1.62 -26.45 -13.04
C ALA A 98 1.24 -26.91 -11.63
N GLY A 99 0.43 -27.97 -11.57
CA GLY A 99 0.49 -28.96 -10.49
C GLY A 99 -0.22 -28.65 -9.17
N SER A 100 -1.51 -28.97 -9.11
CA SER A 100 -2.12 -29.82 -8.07
C SER A 100 -1.40 -29.90 -6.70
N LYS A 101 -1.70 -28.97 -5.77
CA LYS A 101 -1.97 -29.24 -4.33
C LYS A 101 -2.88 -28.12 -3.80
N LYS A 102 -4.12 -28.47 -3.43
CA LYS A 102 -5.13 -27.53 -2.90
C LYS A 102 -4.69 -26.99 -1.54
N ASN A 103 -4.11 -25.78 -1.52
CA ASN A 103 -3.88 -25.05 -0.28
C ASN A 103 -5.18 -24.38 0.16
N VAL A 104 -5.99 -25.09 0.95
CA VAL A 104 -7.24 -24.59 1.58
C VAL A 104 -6.98 -23.30 2.37
N PHE A 105 -5.75 -23.14 2.90
CA PHE A 105 -5.32 -21.93 3.59
C PHE A 105 -5.21 -20.69 2.69
N ALA A 106 -4.96 -20.83 1.38
CA ALA A 106 -4.89 -19.68 0.47
C ALA A 106 -6.27 -19.02 0.24
N GLN A 107 -7.36 -19.77 0.46
CA GLN A 107 -8.73 -19.27 0.30
C GLN A 107 -9.16 -18.39 1.50
N ILE A 108 -8.65 -18.67 2.70
CA ILE A 108 -8.95 -17.89 3.92
C ILE A 108 -8.23 -16.52 3.89
N PHE A 109 -7.01 -16.46 3.33
CA PHE A 109 -6.26 -15.20 3.23
C PHE A 109 -6.62 -14.33 2.01
N SER A 110 -7.47 -14.81 1.10
CA SER A 110 -7.90 -14.03 -0.08
C SER A 110 -9.05 -13.05 0.21
N VAL A 111 -9.65 -13.09 1.41
CA VAL A 111 -10.87 -12.32 1.74
C VAL A 111 -10.59 -10.86 2.15
N LYS A 112 -9.33 -10.43 2.28
CA LYS A 112 -9.00 -9.11 2.88
C LYS A 112 -8.52 -7.99 1.94
N ARG A 113 -8.73 -8.08 0.63
CA ARG A 113 -8.31 -7.02 -0.33
C ARG A 113 -9.35 -6.66 -1.40
N GLN A 114 -10.61 -6.49 -1.02
CA GLN A 114 -11.62 -5.83 -1.87
C GLN A 114 -12.42 -4.77 -1.11
N ALA A 115 -11.72 -3.91 -0.37
CA ALA A 115 -12.26 -2.65 0.14
C ALA A 115 -11.44 -1.48 -0.41
N GLU A 116 -11.29 -1.41 -1.73
CA GLU A 116 -11.06 -0.14 -2.42
C GLU A 116 -12.30 0.12 -3.28
N ALA A 117 -13.34 0.63 -2.62
CA ALA A 117 -14.52 1.13 -3.30
C ALA A 117 -14.17 2.43 -4.01
N ARG A 118 -14.04 2.28 -5.32
CA ARG A 118 -14.28 3.25 -6.40
C ARG A 118 -14.92 4.56 -5.94
N THR A 119 -14.22 5.65 -6.26
CA THR A 119 -14.72 7.01 -6.42
C THR A 119 -16.00 7.00 -7.25
N ILE A 120 -17.14 7.31 -6.63
CA ILE A 120 -18.37 7.64 -7.33
C ILE A 120 -18.17 9.05 -7.89
N ASN A 121 -17.85 9.13 -9.18
CA ASN A 121 -18.22 10.28 -9.98
C ASN A 121 -19.76 10.32 -10.02
N SER A 122 -20.37 11.25 -9.29
CA SER A 122 -21.74 11.70 -9.56
C SER A 122 -21.69 13.17 -9.94
N LEU A 123 -21.49 13.41 -11.23
CA LEU A 123 -21.98 14.60 -11.91
C LEU A 123 -23.39 14.27 -12.44
N PRO A 124 -24.46 14.88 -11.91
CA PRO A 124 -25.70 15.01 -12.66
C PRO A 124 -26.14 16.49 -12.66
N GLY A 125 -26.07 17.14 -13.81
CA GLY A 125 -26.46 18.55 -13.91
C GLY A 125 -26.48 19.08 -15.33
N ARG A 126 -26.97 18.26 -16.26
CA ARG A 126 -27.43 18.71 -17.57
C ARG A 126 -28.75 19.46 -17.36
N ILE A 127 -28.73 20.78 -17.49
CA ILE A 127 -29.95 21.57 -17.72
C ILE A 127 -29.79 22.21 -19.09
N ASP A 128 -30.26 21.49 -20.11
CA ASP A 128 -30.78 22.10 -21.32
C ASP A 128 -32.18 22.61 -20.96
N THR A 129 -32.35 23.93 -20.82
CA THR A 129 -33.65 24.57 -21.06
C THR A 129 -33.41 25.79 -21.92
N ALA A 130 -33.84 25.64 -23.17
CA ALA A 130 -34.01 26.69 -24.15
C ALA A 130 -35.06 27.70 -23.71
N SER A 131 -34.97 28.88 -24.34
CA SER A 131 -36.06 29.81 -24.64
C SER A 131 -36.87 30.37 -23.46
N ASP A 132 -36.64 31.65 -23.13
CA ASP A 132 -37.72 32.59 -23.41
C ASP A 132 -37.22 34.01 -23.74
N PHE A 133 -37.71 34.49 -24.87
CA PHE A 133 -37.67 35.85 -25.38
C PHE A 133 -38.82 36.60 -24.71
N LYS A 134 -38.62 37.84 -24.23
CA LYS A 134 -39.47 39.01 -24.60
C LYS A 134 -39.21 40.28 -23.75
N TYR A 135 -39.03 41.35 -24.53
CA TYR A 135 -39.15 42.80 -24.30
C TYR A 135 -38.27 43.46 -23.24
#